data_AF-A0ABD5TYG3-F1
#
_entry.id   AF-A0ABD5TYG3-F1
#
_cell.length_a   1.000
_cell.length_b   1.000
_cell.length_c   1.000
_cell.angle_alpha   90.00
_cell.angle_beta   90.00
_cell.angle_gamma   90.00
#
_symmetry.space_group_name_H-M   'P 1'
#
loop_
_entity.id
_entity.type
_entity.pdbx_description
1 polymer ?
#
loop_
_entity_poly.entity_id
_entity_poly.type
_entity_poly.pdbx_seq_one_letter_code
_entity_poly.pdbx_strand_id
1 'polypeptide(L)'
;MTETDGPIGGSEGYSRIVTADDADVVCESKSELNDALLNASTGDVVFVADDAAIDDMGKSEFTVPKGVTLASDRGHDGSKGALLKTEKHPWAMLEAGDNVRITGFRVAGPRWNWVDETETTELGIDAQGSTGVEVDNCSLSGWGYAGVRTGDDTRVRYCDIHHCSRMGHGYGVATEGSEYPIIEYNRIWHVRHAVQGNGGGYEIRYNVVDAPAISHVFDQHRPGGTRMKIHHNTVRVVENAGGRSGGGRVPAVAIRGTPSEKAEIYLNWFYNDKQPRATPNGWTDEAVIQVHVDEWDCVEVRDNHYGEAEPDGEYGARDPTAASDPEEDQSDSGVSGGSGDGEQETHKLDLSFATTCEYGFVAEDEVSISPASSTVEEDDGTWYVYGRAQHGWSATYMFMGELRRLHVPDDTEVLLDGEPYEP
;
A
#
# COMPACT_ATOMS: atom_id res chain seq x y z
N MET A 1 9.52 -23.09 4.04
CA MET A 1 9.22 -21.72 3.62
C MET A 1 9.94 -21.51 2.31
N THR A 2 9.20 -21.16 1.24
CA THR A 2 9.81 -20.69 0.00
C THR A 2 10.54 -19.39 0.32
N GLU A 3 11.76 -19.25 -0.18
CA GLU A 3 12.54 -18.02 -0.07
C GLU A 3 11.70 -16.87 -0.68
N THR A 4 11.47 -15.83 0.10
CA THR A 4 10.69 -14.65 -0.30
C THR A 4 11.65 -13.57 -0.77
N ASP A 5 11.20 -12.71 -1.68
CA ASP A 5 12.08 -11.70 -2.27
C ASP A 5 12.19 -10.41 -1.43
N GLY A 6 11.59 -10.34 -0.24
CA GLY A 6 11.72 -9.18 0.64
C GLY A 6 10.55 -9.01 1.63
N PRO A 7 10.45 -7.85 2.30
CA PRO A 7 9.33 -7.51 3.18
C PRO A 7 8.07 -7.14 2.41
N ILE A 8 6.93 -7.12 3.10
CA ILE A 8 5.67 -6.64 2.53
C ILE A 8 5.78 -5.14 2.24
N GLY A 9 5.48 -4.73 0.99
CA GLY A 9 5.63 -3.35 0.53
C GLY A 9 7.00 -3.01 -0.09
N GLY A 10 7.93 -3.96 -0.08
CA GLY A 10 9.27 -3.80 -0.68
C GLY A 10 10.16 -2.87 0.14
N SER A 11 10.98 -2.07 -0.54
CA SER A 11 12.04 -1.22 0.02
C SER A 11 13.20 -2.03 0.60
N GLU A 12 13.77 -1.59 1.72
CA GLU A 12 14.94 -2.21 2.34
C GLU A 12 14.70 -3.70 2.60
N GLY A 13 15.68 -4.54 2.22
CA GLY A 13 15.55 -6.00 2.31
C GLY A 13 14.89 -6.65 1.09
N TYR A 14 14.43 -5.89 0.10
CA TYR A 14 14.03 -6.46 -1.20
C TYR A 14 15.26 -6.99 -1.96
N SER A 15 15.24 -8.25 -2.37
CA SER A 15 16.40 -8.97 -2.91
C SER A 15 16.64 -8.76 -4.41
N ARG A 16 15.63 -8.24 -5.13
CA ARG A 16 15.67 -8.07 -6.59
C ARG A 16 15.83 -6.61 -7.01
N ILE A 17 16.43 -5.78 -6.16
CA ILE A 17 16.71 -4.38 -6.49
C ILE A 17 17.63 -4.31 -7.72
N VAL A 18 17.33 -3.37 -8.60
CA VAL A 18 18.15 -3.02 -9.77
C VAL A 18 18.89 -1.73 -9.42
N THR A 19 20.17 -1.67 -9.76
CA THR A 19 21.04 -0.52 -9.46
C THR A 19 21.53 0.12 -10.76
N ALA A 20 22.18 1.29 -10.65
CA ALA A 20 22.80 1.95 -11.80
C ALA A 20 23.87 1.08 -12.49
N ASP A 21 24.50 0.13 -11.78
CA ASP A 21 25.49 -0.79 -12.34
C ASP A 21 24.86 -1.82 -13.29
N ASP A 22 23.54 -2.06 -13.19
CA ASP A 22 22.78 -2.95 -14.08
C ASP A 22 22.28 -2.21 -15.34
N ALA A 23 22.44 -0.89 -15.42
CA ALA A 23 21.78 -0.04 -16.41
C ALA A 23 22.49 -0.04 -17.77
N ASP A 24 21.70 -0.10 -18.85
CA ASP A 24 22.18 0.21 -20.21
C ASP A 24 22.16 1.72 -20.46
N VAL A 25 21.19 2.42 -19.86
CA VAL A 25 21.04 3.88 -19.90
C VAL A 25 20.61 4.39 -18.53
N VAL A 26 21.28 5.45 -18.06
CA VAL A 26 20.89 6.19 -16.85
C VAL A 26 20.26 7.53 -17.25
N CYS A 27 19.14 7.87 -16.64
CA CYS A 27 18.38 9.10 -16.88
C CYS A 27 18.23 9.88 -15.56
N GLU A 28 18.30 11.20 -15.62
CA GLU A 28 18.08 12.09 -14.46
C GLU A 28 16.87 13.02 -14.67
N SER A 29 16.36 13.09 -15.90
CA SER A 29 15.29 14.01 -16.27
C SER A 29 14.20 13.37 -17.12
N LYS A 30 13.03 14.03 -17.17
CA LYS A 30 11.90 13.65 -18.02
C LYS A 30 12.28 13.47 -19.50
N SER A 31 13.11 14.38 -20.03
CA SER A 31 13.50 14.35 -21.44
C SER A 31 14.39 13.15 -21.72
N GLU A 32 15.35 12.87 -20.84
CA GLU A 32 16.23 11.71 -20.97
C GLU A 32 15.46 10.40 -20.82
N LEU A 33 14.53 10.33 -19.84
CA LEU A 33 13.65 9.17 -19.71
C LEU A 33 12.83 8.93 -20.98
N ASN A 34 12.23 9.99 -21.55
CA ASN A 34 11.50 9.88 -22.81
C ASN A 34 12.41 9.38 -23.94
N ASP A 35 13.59 9.97 -24.09
CA ASP A 35 14.52 9.62 -25.15
C ASP A 35 15.07 8.20 -24.96
N ALA A 36 15.35 7.77 -23.74
CA ALA A 36 15.78 6.41 -23.43
C ALA A 36 14.71 5.39 -23.78
N LEU A 37 13.45 5.60 -23.37
CA LEU A 37 12.35 4.70 -23.70
C LEU A 37 12.08 4.61 -25.20
N LEU A 38 12.25 5.70 -25.94
CA LEU A 38 12.10 5.70 -27.41
C LEU A 38 13.20 4.91 -28.14
N ASN A 39 14.37 4.72 -27.51
CA ASN A 39 15.52 4.03 -28.10
C ASN A 39 15.75 2.62 -27.50
N ALA A 40 15.10 2.30 -26.37
CA ALA A 40 15.25 1.02 -25.69
C ALA A 40 14.68 -0.14 -26.50
N SER A 41 15.33 -1.29 -26.36
CA SER A 41 15.01 -2.56 -27.00
C SER A 41 14.87 -3.66 -25.96
N THR A 42 14.25 -4.77 -26.36
CA THR A 42 14.10 -5.94 -25.48
C THR A 42 15.44 -6.37 -24.87
N GLY A 43 15.47 -6.47 -23.54
CA GLY A 43 16.66 -6.79 -22.76
C GLY A 43 17.29 -5.57 -22.07
N ASP A 44 16.99 -4.36 -22.54
CA ASP A 44 17.60 -3.15 -22.00
C ASP A 44 17.06 -2.80 -20.61
N VAL A 45 17.94 -2.25 -19.77
CA VAL A 45 17.63 -1.63 -18.48
C VAL A 45 17.74 -0.12 -18.60
N VAL A 46 16.59 0.56 -18.55
CA VAL A 46 16.51 2.02 -18.43
C VAL A 46 16.41 2.35 -16.95
N PHE A 47 17.49 2.91 -16.39
CA PHE A 47 17.56 3.28 -14.98
C PHE A 47 17.35 4.78 -14.81
N VAL A 48 16.53 5.18 -13.85
CA VAL A 48 16.38 6.58 -13.42
C VAL A 48 17.11 6.75 -12.10
N ALA A 49 18.00 7.74 -12.04
CA ALA A 49 18.83 8.01 -10.85
C ALA A 49 17.99 8.07 -9.56
N ASP A 50 18.54 7.52 -8.50
CA ASP A 50 17.90 7.28 -7.20
C ASP A 50 17.39 8.55 -6.52
N ASP A 51 18.12 9.65 -6.72
CA ASP A 51 17.80 10.98 -6.22
C ASP A 51 16.97 11.83 -7.20
N ALA A 52 16.66 11.31 -8.40
CA ALA A 52 15.92 12.07 -9.41
C ALA A 52 14.49 12.34 -8.94
N ALA A 53 14.10 13.62 -9.00
CA ALA A 53 12.73 14.08 -8.77
C ALA A 53 12.16 14.71 -10.05
N ILE A 54 11.30 13.97 -10.75
CA ILE A 54 10.62 14.43 -11.96
C ILE A 54 9.18 14.82 -11.58
N ASP A 55 9.01 16.08 -11.18
CA ASP A 55 7.75 16.59 -10.59
C ASP A 55 6.63 16.91 -11.58
N ASP A 56 6.90 16.86 -12.88
CA ASP A 56 5.88 17.07 -13.92
C ASP A 56 6.03 16.13 -15.11
N MET A 57 5.56 14.90 -14.96
CA MET A 57 5.38 13.94 -16.05
C MET A 57 4.30 14.39 -17.05
N GLY A 58 3.46 15.35 -16.69
CA GLY A 58 2.44 15.94 -17.57
C GLY A 58 1.30 14.97 -17.91
N LYS A 59 0.66 15.19 -19.07
CA LYS A 59 -0.38 14.29 -19.62
C LYS A 59 0.17 13.25 -20.59
N SER A 60 1.49 13.19 -20.75
CA SER A 60 2.12 12.28 -21.69
C SER A 60 2.07 10.86 -21.14
N GLU A 61 1.73 9.92 -22.00
CA GLU A 61 1.86 8.48 -21.75
C GLU A 61 3.29 8.06 -22.11
N PHE A 62 4.02 7.50 -21.14
CA PHE A 62 5.37 6.96 -21.36
C PHE A 62 5.27 5.46 -21.54
N THR A 63 5.34 5.01 -22.79
CA THR A 63 5.32 3.58 -23.11
C THR A 63 6.70 2.96 -22.84
N VAL A 64 6.75 1.97 -21.96
CA VAL A 64 7.90 1.10 -21.75
C VAL A 64 7.87 -0.02 -22.79
N PRO A 65 8.88 -0.11 -23.68
CA PRO A 65 8.87 -1.09 -24.76
C PRO A 65 8.90 -2.53 -24.23
N LYS A 66 8.34 -3.46 -25.00
CA LYS A 66 8.33 -4.89 -24.64
C LYS A 66 9.71 -5.41 -24.24
N GLY A 67 9.77 -6.18 -23.16
CA GLY A 67 11.01 -6.79 -22.67
C GLY A 67 12.02 -5.82 -22.08
N VAL A 68 11.67 -4.55 -21.85
CA VAL A 68 12.52 -3.56 -21.18
C VAL A 68 12.26 -3.58 -19.68
N THR A 69 13.32 -3.42 -18.90
CA THR A 69 13.21 -3.08 -17.48
C THR A 69 13.34 -1.57 -17.32
N LEU A 70 12.29 -0.92 -16.82
CA LEU A 70 12.35 0.45 -16.32
C LEU A 70 12.58 0.36 -14.81
N ALA A 71 13.68 0.94 -14.31
CA ALA A 71 14.09 0.77 -12.92
C ALA A 71 14.53 2.06 -12.24
N SER A 72 14.34 2.10 -10.93
CA SER A 72 15.15 2.82 -9.96
C SER A 72 15.42 1.87 -8.79
N ASP A 73 16.06 2.32 -7.72
CA ASP A 73 16.70 1.45 -6.72
C ASP A 73 16.10 1.54 -5.30
N ARG A 74 14.81 1.92 -5.17
CA ARG A 74 14.14 2.01 -3.85
C ARG A 74 14.48 0.84 -2.94
N GLY A 75 15.04 1.11 -1.76
CA GLY A 75 15.50 0.13 -0.78
C GLY A 75 16.98 -0.24 -0.83
N HIS A 76 17.73 0.19 -1.85
CA HIS A 76 19.18 0.00 -1.91
C HIS A 76 19.88 1.04 -1.06
N ASP A 77 20.61 0.62 -0.03
CA ASP A 77 21.39 1.49 0.85
C ASP A 77 20.61 2.73 1.38
N GLY A 78 19.32 2.52 1.68
CA GLY A 78 18.42 3.58 2.16
C GLY A 78 17.78 4.44 1.07
N SER A 79 18.03 4.16 -0.22
CA SER A 79 17.43 4.88 -1.33
C SER A 79 15.90 4.87 -1.27
N LYS A 80 15.29 6.04 -1.48
CA LYS A 80 13.83 6.19 -1.65
C LYS A 80 13.38 5.80 -3.06
N GLY A 81 14.31 5.69 -4.02
CA GLY A 81 14.07 5.55 -5.44
C GLY A 81 13.57 6.84 -6.10
N ALA A 82 13.73 6.92 -7.42
CA ALA A 82 13.33 8.06 -8.23
C ALA A 82 11.84 8.39 -8.06
N LEU A 83 11.52 9.68 -7.99
CA LEU A 83 10.14 10.20 -8.01
C LEU A 83 9.72 10.53 -9.44
N LEU A 84 8.64 9.89 -9.90
CA LEU A 84 7.91 10.21 -11.12
C LEU A 84 6.53 10.75 -10.71
N LYS A 85 6.33 12.08 -10.82
CA LYS A 85 5.13 12.75 -10.32
C LYS A 85 4.42 13.56 -11.39
N THR A 86 3.09 13.65 -11.30
CA THR A 86 2.32 14.64 -12.06
C THR A 86 1.11 15.16 -11.32
N GLU A 87 0.86 16.46 -11.46
CA GLU A 87 -0.38 17.12 -11.06
C GLU A 87 -1.42 17.15 -12.19
N LYS A 88 -1.19 16.41 -13.28
CA LYS A 88 -2.11 16.31 -14.43
C LYS A 88 -2.91 15.02 -14.38
N HIS A 89 -3.80 14.85 -15.36
CA HIS A 89 -4.72 13.71 -15.46
C HIS A 89 -4.46 12.90 -16.75
N PRO A 90 -3.32 12.19 -16.86
CA PRO A 90 -3.11 11.23 -17.96
C PRO A 90 -4.05 10.03 -17.82
N TRP A 91 -4.46 9.38 -18.91
CA TRP A 91 -5.15 8.09 -18.77
C TRP A 91 -4.19 7.05 -18.19
N ALA A 92 -2.94 7.00 -18.62
CA ALA A 92 -1.86 6.27 -17.95
C ALA A 92 -0.59 7.13 -17.92
N MET A 93 0.14 7.19 -16.79
CA MET A 93 1.44 7.84 -16.78
C MET A 93 2.51 6.94 -17.43
N LEU A 94 2.52 5.66 -17.05
CA LEU A 94 3.36 4.63 -17.65
C LEU A 94 2.48 3.56 -18.31
N GLU A 95 2.88 3.10 -19.49
CA GLU A 95 2.26 1.95 -20.16
C GLU A 95 3.30 0.83 -20.32
N ALA A 96 2.97 -0.38 -19.89
CA ALA A 96 3.88 -1.52 -19.96
C ALA A 96 3.41 -2.53 -21.02
N GLY A 97 4.27 -2.79 -22.01
CA GLY A 97 4.09 -3.88 -22.98
C GLY A 97 4.46 -5.27 -22.43
N ASP A 98 4.42 -6.30 -23.27
CA ASP A 98 4.77 -7.67 -22.86
C ASP A 98 6.18 -7.77 -22.29
N ASN A 99 6.35 -8.57 -21.24
CA ASN A 99 7.63 -8.86 -20.57
C ASN A 99 8.34 -7.62 -20.01
N VAL A 100 7.60 -6.55 -19.73
CA VAL A 100 8.14 -5.35 -19.08
C VAL A 100 8.23 -5.55 -17.57
N ARG A 101 9.29 -5.02 -16.96
CA ARG A 101 9.40 -4.85 -15.51
C ARG A 101 9.50 -3.37 -15.16
N ILE A 102 8.67 -2.90 -14.24
CA ILE A 102 8.75 -1.55 -13.65
C ILE A 102 9.06 -1.72 -12.16
N THR A 103 10.23 -1.26 -11.71
CA THR A 103 10.72 -1.53 -10.35
C THR A 103 11.35 -0.33 -9.65
N GLY A 104 11.15 -0.24 -8.34
CA GLY A 104 11.94 0.62 -7.45
C GLY A 104 11.65 2.12 -7.52
N PHE A 105 10.46 2.51 -7.99
CA PHE A 105 10.06 3.92 -8.13
C PHE A 105 9.15 4.42 -7.01
N ARG A 106 9.07 5.74 -6.88
CA ARG A 106 7.91 6.47 -6.33
C ARG A 106 7.11 7.05 -7.50
N VAL A 107 5.88 6.61 -7.69
CA VAL A 107 4.99 6.99 -8.81
C VAL A 107 3.75 7.69 -8.26
N ALA A 108 3.73 9.02 -8.39
CA ALA A 108 2.77 9.88 -7.71
C ALA A 108 1.84 10.64 -8.67
N GLY A 109 0.53 10.48 -8.47
CA GLY A 109 -0.53 11.20 -9.16
C GLY A 109 -1.03 12.43 -8.39
N PRO A 110 -2.04 13.14 -8.94
CA PRO A 110 -2.51 14.43 -8.45
C PRO A 110 -3.44 14.35 -7.22
N ARG A 111 -3.69 13.17 -6.67
CA ARG A 111 -4.67 12.97 -5.58
C ARG A 111 -3.96 12.70 -4.26
N TRP A 112 -4.44 13.33 -3.20
CA TRP A 112 -4.03 13.01 -1.84
C TRP A 112 -5.23 12.86 -0.91
N ASN A 113 -6.24 13.70 -1.11
CA ASN A 113 -7.50 13.62 -0.38
C ASN A 113 -8.57 12.89 -1.20
N TRP A 114 -9.62 12.44 -0.51
CA TRP A 114 -10.85 12.00 -1.18
C TRP A 114 -11.36 13.07 -2.14
N VAL A 115 -11.69 12.65 -3.36
CA VAL A 115 -12.38 13.50 -4.33
C VAL A 115 -13.68 12.85 -4.77
N ASP A 116 -14.75 13.63 -4.77
CA ASP A 116 -16.03 13.23 -5.37
C ASP A 116 -15.90 13.00 -6.89
N GLU A 117 -16.98 12.56 -7.53
CA GLU A 117 -16.96 12.17 -8.94
C GLU A 117 -16.58 13.37 -9.83
N THR A 118 -15.33 13.36 -10.32
CA THR A 118 -14.82 14.34 -11.29
C THR A 118 -14.98 13.84 -12.72
N GLU A 119 -15.06 14.73 -13.70
CA GLU A 119 -15.00 14.31 -15.12
C GLU A 119 -13.61 13.77 -15.52
N THR A 120 -12.56 14.08 -14.75
CA THR A 120 -11.20 13.58 -14.97
C THR A 120 -10.91 12.33 -14.15
N THR A 121 -10.16 11.41 -14.75
CA THR A 121 -9.63 10.21 -14.12
C THR A 121 -8.20 10.02 -14.58
N GLU A 122 -7.38 9.39 -13.75
CA GLU A 122 -5.97 9.18 -14.06
C GLU A 122 -5.44 7.89 -13.45
N LEU A 123 -4.53 7.24 -14.15
CA LEU A 123 -3.95 5.96 -13.75
C LEU A 123 -2.43 6.02 -13.79
N GLY A 124 -1.80 5.38 -12.82
CA GLY A 124 -0.35 5.36 -12.69
C GLY A 124 0.30 4.49 -13.75
N ILE A 125 0.10 3.18 -13.63
CA ILE A 125 0.72 2.18 -14.51
C ILE A 125 -0.35 1.34 -15.20
N ASP A 126 -0.37 1.37 -16.53
CA ASP A 126 -1.22 0.54 -17.35
C ASP A 126 -0.45 -0.65 -17.94
N ALA A 127 -0.60 -1.84 -17.33
CA ALA A 127 0.02 -3.07 -17.81
C ALA A 127 -0.79 -3.66 -18.97
N GLN A 128 -0.59 -3.10 -20.18
CA GLN A 128 -1.28 -3.52 -21.39
C GLN A 128 -0.74 -4.83 -21.97
N GLY A 129 0.47 -5.23 -21.58
CA GLY A 129 1.06 -6.51 -21.94
C GLY A 129 0.14 -7.68 -21.56
N SER A 130 0.00 -8.62 -22.48
CA SER A 130 -0.76 -9.84 -22.26
C SER A 130 0.05 -10.90 -21.50
N THR A 131 1.37 -10.74 -21.39
CA THR A 131 2.26 -11.67 -20.68
C THR A 131 3.48 -11.02 -20.05
N GLY A 132 3.90 -11.57 -18.91
CA GLY A 132 5.17 -11.30 -18.28
C GLY A 132 5.36 -9.90 -17.72
N VAL A 133 4.28 -9.14 -17.48
CA VAL A 133 4.42 -7.79 -16.91
C VAL A 133 4.62 -7.89 -15.40
N GLU A 134 5.66 -7.24 -14.88
CA GLU A 134 5.93 -7.16 -13.44
C GLU A 134 6.00 -5.69 -12.99
N VAL A 135 5.21 -5.35 -11.97
CA VAL A 135 5.31 -4.08 -11.25
C VAL A 135 5.70 -4.43 -9.82
N ASP A 136 6.93 -4.12 -9.44
CA ASP A 136 7.46 -4.52 -8.14
C ASP A 136 8.23 -3.44 -7.40
N ASN A 137 8.30 -3.53 -6.07
CA ASN A 137 9.11 -2.62 -5.25
C ASN A 137 8.80 -1.12 -5.44
N CYS A 138 7.59 -0.77 -5.89
CA CYS A 138 7.21 0.61 -6.18
C CYS A 138 6.32 1.19 -5.07
N SER A 139 6.44 2.49 -4.83
CA SER A 139 5.47 3.29 -4.08
C SER A 139 4.52 3.91 -5.10
N LEU A 140 3.23 3.60 -5.04
CA LEU A 140 2.24 4.05 -6.02
C LEU A 140 1.17 4.86 -5.30
N SER A 141 1.10 6.17 -5.58
CA SER A 141 0.26 7.07 -4.79
C SER A 141 -0.60 8.00 -5.63
N GLY A 142 -1.82 8.28 -5.18
CA GLY A 142 -2.55 9.47 -5.63
C GLY A 142 -3.23 9.37 -6.99
N TRP A 143 -3.70 8.17 -7.37
CA TRP A 143 -4.33 7.92 -8.65
C TRP A 143 -5.86 7.81 -8.54
N GLY A 144 -6.58 8.62 -9.31
CA GLY A 144 -8.05 8.66 -9.27
C GLY A 144 -8.74 7.45 -9.91
N TYR A 145 -8.14 6.82 -10.91
CA TYR A 145 -8.59 5.54 -11.45
C TYR A 145 -8.02 4.39 -10.62
N ALA A 146 -6.73 4.08 -10.83
CA ALA A 146 -6.00 3.05 -10.13
C ALA A 146 -4.50 3.35 -10.07
N GLY A 147 -3.79 2.81 -9.08
CA GLY A 147 -2.33 2.81 -9.07
C GLY A 147 -1.78 1.94 -10.20
N VAL A 148 -2.34 0.73 -10.35
CA VAL A 148 -2.04 -0.20 -11.46
C VAL A 148 -3.33 -0.71 -12.08
N ARG A 149 -3.37 -0.80 -13.41
CA ARG A 149 -4.34 -1.61 -14.15
C ARG A 149 -3.61 -2.79 -14.78
N THR A 150 -4.13 -4.01 -14.61
CA THR A 150 -3.44 -5.22 -15.05
C THR A 150 -3.90 -5.75 -16.41
N GLY A 151 -3.01 -6.48 -17.08
CA GLY A 151 -3.33 -7.45 -18.12
C GLY A 151 -3.41 -8.87 -17.53
N ASP A 152 -3.58 -9.89 -18.39
CA ASP A 152 -3.82 -11.29 -17.97
C ASP A 152 -2.69 -11.84 -17.09
N ASP A 153 -1.48 -11.90 -17.64
CA ASP A 153 -0.27 -12.38 -16.94
C ASP A 153 0.56 -11.17 -16.49
N THR A 154 0.05 -10.53 -15.44
CA THR A 154 0.68 -9.41 -14.72
C THR A 154 0.90 -9.78 -13.26
N ARG A 155 2.06 -9.39 -12.70
CA ARG A 155 2.35 -9.49 -11.26
C ARG A 155 2.53 -8.10 -10.66
N VAL A 156 1.75 -7.80 -9.62
CA VAL A 156 1.91 -6.58 -8.81
C VAL A 156 2.35 -7.00 -7.42
N ARG A 157 3.59 -6.68 -7.03
CA ARG A 157 4.16 -7.30 -5.84
C ARG A 157 5.19 -6.47 -5.10
N TYR A 158 5.27 -6.63 -3.78
CA TYR A 158 6.23 -5.87 -2.97
C TYR A 158 6.07 -4.34 -3.17
N CYS A 159 4.87 -3.86 -3.48
CA CYS A 159 4.59 -2.43 -3.65
C CYS A 159 3.91 -1.85 -2.41
N ASP A 160 4.14 -0.57 -2.16
CA ASP A 160 3.35 0.24 -1.22
C ASP A 160 2.36 1.08 -2.04
N ILE A 161 1.06 0.82 -1.91
CA ILE A 161 0.03 1.40 -2.78
C ILE A 161 -0.96 2.17 -1.94
N HIS A 162 -1.09 3.47 -2.18
CA HIS A 162 -1.88 4.31 -1.30
C HIS A 162 -2.52 5.55 -1.91
N HIS A 163 -3.44 6.14 -1.14
CA HIS A 163 -4.08 7.43 -1.48
C HIS A 163 -4.77 7.42 -2.86
N CYS A 164 -5.21 6.25 -3.34
CA CYS A 164 -6.09 6.12 -4.51
C CYS A 164 -7.54 6.32 -4.05
N SER A 165 -7.93 7.56 -3.75
CA SER A 165 -9.18 7.88 -3.07
C SER A 165 -10.11 8.76 -3.93
N ARG A 166 -10.97 8.12 -4.76
CA ARG A 166 -11.95 8.82 -5.59
C ARG A 166 -13.31 8.13 -5.62
N MET A 167 -14.39 8.91 -5.63
CA MET A 167 -15.75 8.40 -5.82
C MET A 167 -15.91 7.69 -7.16
N GLY A 168 -16.47 6.48 -7.13
CA GLY A 168 -16.70 5.65 -8.32
C GLY A 168 -15.46 4.89 -8.83
N HIS A 169 -14.25 5.32 -8.47
CA HIS A 169 -12.97 4.66 -8.79
C HIS A 169 -12.07 4.57 -7.56
N GLY A 170 -10.78 4.94 -7.63
CA GLY A 170 -9.84 4.92 -6.50
C GLY A 170 -9.36 3.52 -6.12
N TYR A 171 -8.79 2.80 -7.08
CA TYR A 171 -8.34 1.43 -6.87
C TYR A 171 -6.85 1.38 -6.57
N GLY A 172 -6.41 0.49 -5.69
CA GLY A 172 -4.99 0.14 -5.61
C GLY A 172 -4.57 -0.53 -6.92
N VAL A 173 -5.21 -1.68 -7.19
CA VAL A 173 -5.07 -2.44 -8.42
C VAL A 173 -6.43 -2.68 -9.07
N ALA A 174 -6.54 -2.41 -10.37
CA ALA A 174 -7.71 -2.71 -11.19
C ALA A 174 -7.41 -3.87 -12.13
N THR A 175 -8.14 -4.97 -11.99
CA THR A 175 -7.90 -6.18 -12.80
C THR A 175 -8.77 -6.28 -14.04
N GLU A 176 -9.75 -5.38 -14.19
CA GLU A 176 -10.66 -5.34 -15.33
C GLU A 176 -11.12 -6.72 -15.82
N GLY A 177 -10.93 -7.03 -17.10
CA GLY A 177 -11.24 -8.32 -17.71
C GLY A 177 -10.08 -9.31 -17.71
N SER A 178 -9.00 -9.06 -16.98
CA SER A 178 -7.82 -9.93 -16.94
C SER A 178 -8.17 -11.33 -16.42
N GLU A 179 -7.63 -12.38 -17.00
CA GLU A 179 -7.98 -13.75 -16.60
C GLU A 179 -7.41 -14.10 -15.22
N TYR A 180 -6.12 -13.85 -14.97
CA TYR A 180 -5.46 -14.30 -13.74
C TYR A 180 -4.19 -13.53 -13.30
N PRO A 181 -4.27 -12.20 -13.12
CA PRO A 181 -3.16 -11.44 -12.54
C PRO A 181 -2.92 -11.86 -11.08
N ILE A 182 -1.66 -11.73 -10.63
CA ILE A 182 -1.24 -12.06 -9.26
C ILE A 182 -0.87 -10.79 -8.51
N ILE A 183 -1.54 -10.54 -7.40
CA ILE A 183 -1.31 -9.40 -6.51
C ILE A 183 -0.78 -9.94 -5.18
N GLU A 184 0.50 -9.75 -4.89
CA GLU A 184 1.14 -10.39 -3.72
C GLU A 184 2.17 -9.57 -2.96
N TYR A 185 2.26 -9.74 -1.63
CA TYR A 185 3.25 -9.06 -0.78
C TYR A 185 3.21 -7.53 -0.84
N ASN A 186 2.07 -6.94 -1.18
CA ASN A 186 1.89 -5.49 -1.17
C ASN A 186 1.39 -4.99 0.18
N ARG A 187 1.78 -3.76 0.53
CA ARG A 187 1.10 -2.96 1.53
C ARG A 187 0.14 -2.02 0.82
N ILE A 188 -1.13 -2.01 1.22
CA ILE A 188 -2.17 -1.21 0.56
C ILE A 188 -2.99 -0.46 1.59
N TRP A 189 -3.16 0.85 1.44
CA TRP A 189 -3.87 1.67 2.43
C TRP A 189 -4.42 2.95 1.82
N HIS A 190 -5.42 3.57 2.43
CA HIS A 190 -6.06 4.79 1.94
C HIS A 190 -6.54 4.69 0.48
N VAL A 191 -7.17 3.57 0.13
CA VAL A 191 -7.77 3.34 -1.19
C VAL A 191 -9.29 3.14 -1.06
N ARG A 192 -10.04 3.32 -2.16
CA ARG A 192 -11.46 2.94 -2.17
C ARG A 192 -11.62 1.42 -2.23
N HIS A 193 -10.90 0.76 -3.14
CA HIS A 193 -10.76 -0.70 -3.21
C HIS A 193 -9.27 -1.04 -3.33
N ALA A 194 -8.77 -1.98 -2.54
CA ALA A 194 -7.40 -2.47 -2.70
C ALA A 194 -7.27 -3.21 -4.03
N VAL A 195 -8.26 -4.05 -4.33
CA VAL A 195 -8.42 -4.67 -5.65
C VAL A 195 -9.84 -4.47 -6.13
N GLN A 196 -9.97 -4.09 -7.39
CA GLN A 196 -11.24 -4.08 -8.10
C GLN A 196 -11.14 -4.98 -9.34
N GLY A 197 -12.06 -5.93 -9.46
CA GLY A 197 -12.27 -6.73 -10.68
C GLY A 197 -13.52 -6.33 -11.44
N ASN A 198 -13.47 -6.39 -12.77
CA ASN A 198 -14.55 -5.99 -13.68
C ASN A 198 -14.73 -6.98 -14.84
N GLY A 199 -15.26 -8.15 -14.50
CA GLY A 199 -15.04 -9.34 -15.34
C GLY A 199 -13.76 -10.04 -14.89
N GLY A 200 -13.27 -10.97 -15.70
CA GLY A 200 -12.00 -11.65 -15.43
C GLY A 200 -11.92 -12.36 -14.07
N GLY A 201 -10.70 -12.68 -13.66
CA GLY A 201 -10.34 -13.31 -12.40
C GLY A 201 -9.08 -12.67 -11.81
N TYR A 202 -8.61 -13.17 -10.67
CA TYR A 202 -7.33 -12.78 -10.06
C TYR A 202 -6.92 -13.71 -8.93
N GLU A 203 -5.63 -13.73 -8.60
CA GLU A 203 -5.12 -14.25 -7.33
C GLU A 203 -4.57 -13.11 -6.49
N ILE A 204 -5.10 -12.94 -5.29
CA ILE A 204 -4.60 -11.98 -4.31
C ILE A 204 -4.16 -12.71 -3.04
N ARG A 205 -2.88 -12.55 -2.68
CA ARG A 205 -2.28 -13.28 -1.56
C ARG A 205 -1.13 -12.58 -0.84
N TYR A 206 -0.98 -12.83 0.45
CA TYR A 206 0.14 -12.31 1.25
C TYR A 206 0.21 -10.77 1.28
N ASN A 207 -0.91 -10.08 1.04
CA ASN A 207 -0.96 -8.62 1.15
C ASN A 207 -1.44 -8.19 2.53
N VAL A 208 -0.96 -7.03 2.96
CA VAL A 208 -1.50 -6.31 4.11
C VAL A 208 -2.32 -5.14 3.59
N VAL A 209 -3.59 -5.08 3.98
CA VAL A 209 -4.46 -3.93 3.71
C VAL A 209 -4.77 -3.22 5.01
N ASP A 210 -4.25 -2.00 5.16
CA ASP A 210 -4.39 -1.16 6.35
C ASP A 210 -5.53 -0.15 6.21
N ALA A 211 -6.04 0.28 7.37
CA ALA A 211 -6.87 1.47 7.47
C ALA A 211 -6.00 2.73 7.29
N PRO A 212 -6.56 3.87 6.87
CA PRO A 212 -7.95 4.06 6.46
C PRO A 212 -8.27 3.37 5.12
N ALA A 213 -9.51 2.93 4.92
CA ALA A 213 -10.01 2.57 3.58
C ALA A 213 -11.44 3.08 3.40
N ILE A 214 -11.79 3.41 2.17
CA ILE A 214 -12.93 4.30 1.84
C ILE A 214 -14.18 3.51 1.38
N SER A 215 -14.07 2.19 1.26
CA SER A 215 -15.16 1.25 0.99
C SER A 215 -14.71 -0.19 1.30
N HIS A 216 -15.49 -1.19 0.88
CA HIS A 216 -15.07 -2.59 0.84
C HIS A 216 -13.75 -2.79 0.09
N VAL A 217 -12.98 -3.79 0.51
CA VAL A 217 -11.55 -3.87 0.20
C VAL A 217 -11.25 -4.60 -1.12
N PHE A 218 -11.69 -5.85 -1.25
CA PHE A 218 -11.57 -6.65 -2.46
C PHE A 218 -12.95 -6.74 -3.12
N ASP A 219 -13.12 -6.06 -4.27
CA ASP A 219 -14.37 -6.04 -5.01
C ASP A 219 -14.27 -6.87 -6.29
N GLN A 220 -15.33 -7.62 -6.59
CA GLN A 220 -15.56 -8.18 -7.91
C GLN A 220 -16.90 -7.66 -8.43
N HIS A 221 -16.88 -6.84 -9.46
CA HIS A 221 -18.08 -6.31 -10.09
C HIS A 221 -18.95 -7.40 -10.74
N ARG A 222 -20.22 -7.02 -10.95
CA ARG A 222 -21.14 -7.80 -11.78
C ARG A 222 -20.54 -8.02 -13.17
N PRO A 223 -20.62 -9.24 -13.73
CA PRO A 223 -21.53 -10.33 -13.32
C PRO A 223 -21.01 -11.32 -12.27
N GLY A 224 -19.80 -11.14 -11.72
CA GLY A 224 -19.19 -12.07 -10.75
C GLY A 224 -17.82 -12.60 -11.15
N GLY A 225 -17.33 -12.25 -12.34
CA GLY A 225 -15.99 -12.66 -12.82
C GLY A 225 -15.92 -14.14 -13.24
N THR A 226 -14.70 -14.67 -13.29
CA THR A 226 -14.37 -16.04 -13.68
C THR A 226 -13.86 -16.82 -12.48
N ARG A 227 -12.54 -16.79 -12.24
CA ARG A 227 -11.84 -17.49 -11.18
C ARG A 227 -11.13 -16.50 -10.27
N MET A 228 -11.47 -16.50 -8.99
CA MET A 228 -10.73 -15.73 -7.99
C MET A 228 -10.15 -16.61 -6.90
N LYS A 229 -8.93 -16.30 -6.48
CA LYS A 229 -8.33 -16.82 -5.25
C LYS A 229 -7.96 -15.66 -4.35
N ILE A 230 -8.54 -15.64 -3.16
CA ILE A 230 -8.32 -14.60 -2.15
C ILE A 230 -7.83 -15.30 -0.89
N HIS A 231 -6.52 -15.29 -0.62
CA HIS A 231 -5.99 -16.05 0.50
C HIS A 231 -4.74 -15.50 1.16
N HIS A 232 -4.53 -15.81 2.43
CA HIS A 232 -3.35 -15.37 3.18
C HIS A 232 -3.16 -13.85 3.16
N ASN A 233 -4.24 -13.07 3.05
CA ASN A 233 -4.16 -11.62 3.19
C ASN A 233 -4.53 -11.23 4.63
N THR A 234 -3.87 -10.21 5.16
CA THR A 234 -4.27 -9.55 6.41
C THR A 234 -5.03 -8.27 6.05
N VAL A 235 -6.30 -8.20 6.39
CA VAL A 235 -7.14 -7.02 6.14
C VAL A 235 -7.54 -6.43 7.49
N ARG A 236 -6.91 -5.29 7.82
CA ARG A 236 -7.15 -4.56 9.07
C ARG A 236 -8.32 -3.58 8.97
N VAL A 237 -8.82 -3.36 7.75
CA VAL A 237 -9.98 -2.52 7.48
C VAL A 237 -11.25 -3.13 8.07
N VAL A 238 -11.90 -2.39 8.97
CA VAL A 238 -13.22 -2.73 9.54
C VAL A 238 -14.27 -1.68 9.19
N GLU A 239 -13.88 -0.41 9.20
CA GLU A 239 -14.77 0.73 9.01
C GLU A 239 -14.43 1.53 7.75
N ASN A 240 -15.46 2.15 7.18
CA ASN A 240 -15.32 3.12 6.11
C ASN A 240 -14.77 4.43 6.67
N ALA A 241 -13.57 4.84 6.23
CA ALA A 241 -12.89 6.05 6.64
C ALA A 241 -13.43 7.35 5.98
N GLY A 242 -14.45 7.27 5.12
CA GLY A 242 -15.11 8.42 4.50
C GLY A 242 -15.43 8.24 3.02
N GLY A 243 -16.39 9.00 2.49
CA GLY A 243 -16.90 8.93 1.11
C GLY A 243 -18.43 9.16 1.03
N ARG A 244 -19.07 8.87 -0.11
CA ARG A 244 -20.53 9.11 -0.32
C ARG A 244 -21.44 8.28 0.58
N SER A 245 -20.99 7.10 1.02
CA SER A 245 -21.82 6.15 1.78
C SER A 245 -21.94 6.48 3.27
N GLY A 246 -21.15 7.42 3.79
CA GLY A 246 -21.03 7.65 5.23
C GLY A 246 -20.30 6.51 5.94
N GLY A 247 -20.00 6.73 7.23
CA GLY A 247 -19.31 5.75 8.08
C GLY A 247 -20.11 4.46 8.31
N GLY A 248 -19.46 3.46 8.90
CA GLY A 248 -20.03 2.14 9.13
C GLY A 248 -19.05 1.04 8.73
N ARG A 249 -19.40 -0.20 9.02
CA ARG A 249 -18.54 -1.34 8.73
C ARG A 249 -18.54 -1.68 7.25
N VAL A 250 -17.39 -2.12 6.74
CA VAL A 250 -17.23 -2.52 5.34
C VAL A 250 -16.79 -3.98 5.23
N PRO A 251 -17.29 -4.72 4.21
CA PRO A 251 -16.76 -6.03 3.87
C PRO A 251 -15.29 -5.97 3.46
N ALA A 252 -14.50 -6.96 3.87
CA ALA A 252 -13.19 -7.18 3.29
C ALA A 252 -13.30 -7.73 1.86
N VAL A 253 -14.31 -8.56 1.59
CA VAL A 253 -14.57 -9.14 0.26
C VAL A 253 -16.02 -8.93 -0.13
N ALA A 254 -16.23 -8.40 -1.34
CA ALA A 254 -17.54 -8.31 -1.97
C ALA A 254 -17.53 -8.96 -3.35
N ILE A 255 -18.21 -10.10 -3.51
CA ILE A 255 -18.42 -10.74 -4.81
C ILE A 255 -19.80 -10.35 -5.35
N ARG A 256 -19.87 -9.70 -6.51
CA ARG A 256 -21.14 -9.18 -7.04
C ARG A 256 -21.66 -10.06 -8.17
N GLY A 257 -22.53 -11.01 -7.86
CA GLY A 257 -23.07 -11.99 -8.81
C GLY A 257 -22.40 -13.36 -8.69
N THR A 258 -22.44 -14.14 -9.76
CA THR A 258 -21.97 -15.54 -9.79
C THR A 258 -20.69 -15.64 -10.62
N PRO A 259 -19.54 -15.99 -10.01
CA PRO A 259 -18.33 -16.34 -10.76
C PRO A 259 -18.60 -17.47 -11.75
N SER A 260 -18.10 -17.38 -12.98
CA SER A 260 -18.34 -18.42 -13.99
C SER A 260 -17.58 -19.72 -13.70
N GLU A 261 -16.51 -19.66 -12.90
CA GLU A 261 -15.78 -20.83 -12.43
C GLU A 261 -15.88 -21.00 -10.92
N LYS A 262 -15.17 -20.15 -10.16
CA LYS A 262 -15.13 -20.24 -8.69
C LYS A 262 -14.43 -19.04 -8.05
N ALA A 263 -14.95 -18.55 -6.93
CA ALA A 263 -14.21 -17.71 -6.00
C ALA A 263 -13.84 -18.53 -4.75
N GLU A 264 -12.56 -18.60 -4.42
CA GLU A 264 -12.05 -19.31 -3.25
C GLU A 264 -11.47 -18.31 -2.25
N ILE A 265 -12.03 -18.25 -1.05
CA ILE A 265 -11.68 -17.26 -0.01
C ILE A 265 -11.26 -18.02 1.25
N TYR A 266 -9.96 -18.08 1.52
CA TYR A 266 -9.42 -18.94 2.58
C TYR A 266 -8.11 -18.45 3.18
N LEU A 267 -7.82 -18.82 4.44
CA LEU A 267 -6.59 -18.48 5.16
C LEU A 267 -6.29 -16.98 5.24
N ASN A 268 -7.28 -16.12 5.06
CA ASN A 268 -7.14 -14.69 5.33
C ASN A 268 -7.32 -14.41 6.82
N TRP A 269 -6.75 -13.31 7.27
CA TRP A 269 -7.03 -12.71 8.57
C TRP A 269 -7.81 -11.42 8.35
N PHE A 270 -9.11 -11.45 8.66
CA PHE A 270 -10.00 -10.30 8.60
C PHE A 270 -10.21 -9.73 10.01
N TYR A 271 -9.86 -8.47 10.23
CA TYR A 271 -10.13 -7.80 11.52
C TYR A 271 -11.63 -7.61 11.75
N ASN A 272 -12.42 -7.58 10.66
CA ASN A 272 -13.87 -7.63 10.73
C ASN A 272 -14.33 -8.98 11.32
N ASP A 273 -14.76 -8.97 12.58
CA ASP A 273 -15.21 -10.13 13.35
C ASP A 273 -16.56 -10.73 12.91
N LYS A 274 -17.31 -10.04 12.03
CA LYS A 274 -18.60 -10.53 11.53
C LYS A 274 -18.37 -11.57 10.44
N GLN A 275 -18.50 -12.84 10.81
CA GLN A 275 -18.39 -13.98 9.90
C GLN A 275 -19.50 -13.99 8.83
N PRO A 276 -19.27 -14.63 7.67
CA PRO A 276 -20.25 -14.69 6.58
C PRO A 276 -21.56 -15.34 7.02
N ARG A 277 -22.68 -14.83 6.53
CA ARG A 277 -24.02 -15.40 6.79
C ARG A 277 -24.20 -16.74 6.09
N ALA A 278 -25.13 -17.54 6.61
CA ALA A 278 -25.61 -18.74 5.92
C ALA A 278 -26.19 -18.44 4.52
N THR A 279 -26.78 -17.26 4.33
CA THR A 279 -27.29 -16.77 3.04
C THR A 279 -26.65 -15.41 2.73
N PRO A 280 -26.06 -15.21 1.54
CA PRO A 280 -25.21 -14.04 1.29
C PRO A 280 -25.97 -12.80 0.77
N ASN A 281 -27.29 -12.88 0.57
CA ASN A 281 -28.07 -11.81 -0.05
C ASN A 281 -27.94 -10.47 0.71
N GLY A 282 -27.58 -9.43 -0.05
CA GLY A 282 -27.63 -8.03 0.36
C GLY A 282 -26.26 -7.41 0.60
N TRP A 283 -26.19 -6.08 0.55
CA TRP A 283 -25.01 -5.36 1.02
C TRP A 283 -25.06 -5.29 2.54
N THR A 284 -24.18 -6.04 3.19
CA THR A 284 -24.17 -6.26 4.63
C THR A 284 -22.77 -6.09 5.20
N ASP A 285 -22.62 -6.17 6.52
CA ASP A 285 -21.38 -5.78 7.23
C ASP A 285 -20.41 -6.94 7.49
N GLU A 286 -20.74 -8.15 7.05
CA GLU A 286 -19.87 -9.33 7.24
C GLU A 286 -18.58 -9.16 6.44
N ALA A 287 -17.50 -9.77 6.93
CA ALA A 287 -16.18 -9.69 6.32
C ALA A 287 -16.17 -10.19 4.86
N VAL A 288 -17.01 -11.19 4.54
CA VAL A 288 -17.19 -11.69 3.18
C VAL A 288 -18.67 -11.71 2.84
N ILE A 289 -19.03 -11.12 1.71
CA ILE A 289 -20.39 -11.11 1.18
C ILE A 289 -20.41 -11.53 -0.29
N GLN A 290 -21.53 -12.12 -0.73
CA GLN A 290 -21.84 -12.31 -2.14
C GLN A 290 -23.20 -11.68 -2.46
N VAL A 291 -23.20 -10.57 -3.19
CA VAL A 291 -24.40 -9.81 -3.45
C VAL A 291 -25.04 -10.20 -4.77
N HIS A 292 -26.36 -9.96 -4.88
CA HIS A 292 -27.15 -10.19 -6.10
C HIS A 292 -27.42 -11.66 -6.44
N VAL A 293 -27.29 -12.52 -5.43
CA VAL A 293 -27.71 -13.91 -5.41
C VAL A 293 -28.51 -14.16 -4.12
N ASP A 294 -29.32 -15.22 -4.10
CA ASP A 294 -30.12 -15.59 -2.91
C ASP A 294 -29.41 -16.63 -2.03
N GLU A 295 -28.49 -17.39 -2.61
CA GLU A 295 -27.66 -18.40 -1.95
C GLU A 295 -26.20 -18.28 -2.44
N TRP A 296 -25.25 -18.83 -1.69
CA TRP A 296 -23.85 -18.86 -2.11
C TRP A 296 -23.73 -19.65 -3.41
N ASP A 297 -23.18 -19.03 -4.45
CA ASP A 297 -23.16 -19.58 -5.80
C ASP A 297 -21.78 -19.40 -6.42
N CYS A 298 -21.09 -20.50 -6.74
CA CYS A 298 -19.68 -20.52 -7.16
C CYS A 298 -18.71 -19.76 -6.24
N VAL A 299 -19.04 -19.60 -4.95
CA VAL A 299 -18.18 -18.98 -3.94
C VAL A 299 -17.97 -19.97 -2.79
N GLU A 300 -16.71 -20.22 -2.44
CA GLU A 300 -16.32 -21.03 -1.29
C GLU A 300 -15.57 -20.18 -0.28
N VAL A 301 -16.09 -20.12 0.94
CA VAL A 301 -15.47 -19.44 2.08
C VAL A 301 -15.14 -20.47 3.14
N ARG A 302 -13.87 -20.62 3.49
CA ARG A 302 -13.40 -21.59 4.49
C ARG A 302 -12.14 -21.11 5.17
N ASP A 303 -11.86 -21.62 6.37
CA ASP A 303 -10.56 -21.47 7.03
C ASP A 303 -10.04 -20.02 7.05
N ASN A 304 -10.90 -19.01 7.26
CA ASN A 304 -10.46 -17.64 7.50
C ASN A 304 -10.51 -17.34 9.00
N HIS A 305 -9.64 -16.46 9.45
CA HIS A 305 -9.66 -15.94 10.81
C HIS A 305 -10.40 -14.59 10.85
N TYR A 306 -11.20 -14.39 11.89
CA TYR A 306 -12.06 -13.23 12.06
C TYR A 306 -11.84 -12.57 13.42
N GLY A 307 -11.71 -11.25 13.42
CA GLY A 307 -11.41 -10.45 14.59
C GLY A 307 -9.93 -10.07 14.69
N GLU A 308 -9.65 -9.14 15.59
CA GLU A 308 -8.32 -8.51 15.71
C GLU A 308 -7.31 -9.32 16.51
N ALA A 309 -7.78 -10.35 17.24
CA ALA A 309 -6.89 -11.23 17.98
C ALA A 309 -5.99 -11.97 16.99
N GLU A 310 -4.69 -12.02 17.26
CA GLU A 310 -3.75 -12.72 16.40
C GLU A 310 -4.10 -14.21 16.29
N PRO A 311 -4.18 -14.77 15.07
CA PRO A 311 -4.52 -16.17 14.87
C PRO A 311 -3.36 -17.11 15.20
N ASP A 312 -3.69 -18.24 15.83
CA ASP A 312 -2.81 -19.40 15.84
C ASP A 312 -2.77 -20.04 14.45
N GLY A 313 -1.58 -20.16 13.83
CA GLY A 313 -1.40 -20.86 12.55
C GLY A 313 -1.26 -19.94 11.33
N GLU A 314 -1.43 -20.50 10.14
CA GLU A 314 -1.05 -19.88 8.84
C GLU A 314 -2.12 -18.93 8.26
N TYR A 315 -2.65 -18.04 9.08
CA TYR A 315 -3.65 -17.06 8.64
C TYR A 315 -3.00 -15.70 8.37
N GLY A 316 -3.50 -15.04 7.32
CA GLY A 316 -3.06 -13.71 6.95
C GLY A 316 -1.69 -13.66 6.26
N ALA A 317 -1.26 -12.44 5.97
CA ALA A 317 0.04 -12.17 5.40
C ALA A 317 1.09 -12.22 6.51
N ARG A 318 2.13 -13.02 6.31
CA ARG A 318 3.30 -13.06 7.17
C ARG A 318 4.42 -12.29 6.50
N ASP A 319 5.00 -11.33 7.21
CA ASP A 319 6.24 -10.73 6.77
C ASP A 319 7.36 -11.76 7.02
N PRO A 320 7.97 -12.29 5.95
CA PRO A 320 9.02 -13.30 6.07
C PRO A 320 10.33 -12.74 6.66
N THR A 321 10.47 -11.41 6.70
CA THR A 321 11.64 -10.69 7.23
C THR A 321 11.42 -10.11 8.61
N ALA A 322 10.17 -10.06 9.10
CA ALA A 322 9.89 -9.71 10.49
C ALA A 322 10.55 -10.76 11.39
N ALA A 323 11.63 -10.35 12.07
CA ALA A 323 12.31 -11.20 13.03
C ALA A 323 11.29 -11.71 14.06
N SER A 324 11.34 -13.02 14.37
CA SER A 324 10.76 -13.52 15.61
C SER A 324 11.38 -12.71 16.75
N ASP A 325 10.54 -12.11 17.61
CA ASP A 325 10.93 -11.28 18.75
C ASP A 325 12.30 -11.67 19.34
N PRO A 326 13.31 -10.78 19.35
CA PRO A 326 14.50 -11.02 20.14
C PRO A 326 14.11 -10.85 21.61
N GLU A 327 14.35 -11.90 22.42
CA GLU A 327 14.25 -11.83 23.88
C GLU A 327 15.00 -10.58 24.40
N GLU A 328 14.33 -9.80 25.25
CA GLU A 328 14.88 -8.60 25.90
C GLU A 328 16.23 -8.90 26.59
N ASP A 329 17.32 -8.35 26.07
CA ASP A 329 18.55 -8.18 26.83
C ASP A 329 18.66 -6.72 27.29
N GLN A 330 18.27 -6.50 28.54
CA GLN A 330 18.51 -5.24 29.24
C GLN A 330 19.99 -5.12 29.59
N SER A 331 20.72 -4.25 28.88
CA SER A 331 21.93 -3.67 29.45
C SER A 331 22.04 -2.17 29.19
N ASP A 332 21.95 -1.45 30.31
CA ASP A 332 22.21 -0.03 30.49
C ASP A 332 23.70 0.29 30.32
N SER A 333 24.02 1.32 29.54
CA SER A 333 25.21 2.14 29.79
C SER A 333 25.10 3.51 29.12
N GLY A 334 24.99 4.57 29.93
CA GLY A 334 25.13 5.95 29.47
C GLY A 334 26.58 6.37 29.19
N VAL A 335 26.73 7.50 28.48
CA VAL A 335 27.46 8.74 28.86
C VAL A 335 27.87 9.59 27.63
N SER A 336 27.33 10.82 27.58
CA SER A 336 27.81 12.16 27.15
C SER A 336 28.73 12.43 25.93
N GLY A 337 28.33 13.42 25.10
CA GLY A 337 28.95 14.78 25.11
C GLY A 337 29.59 15.38 23.84
N GLY A 338 28.91 16.37 23.22
CA GLY A 338 29.43 17.52 22.42
C GLY A 338 29.65 17.27 20.91
N SER A 339 29.36 18.16 19.94
CA SER A 339 29.23 19.63 19.95
C SER A 339 28.67 20.17 18.60
N GLY A 340 27.53 20.88 18.62
CA GLY A 340 27.31 22.21 18.02
C GLY A 340 27.57 22.46 16.52
N ASP A 341 26.49 22.46 15.74
CA ASP A 341 26.15 23.50 14.75
C ASP A 341 24.62 23.60 14.71
N GLY A 342 24.06 24.72 15.20
CA GLY A 342 22.63 25.04 15.13
C GLY A 342 21.68 23.91 15.56
N GLU A 343 21.87 23.32 16.75
CA GLU A 343 21.00 22.25 17.25
C GLU A 343 19.57 22.76 17.37
N GLN A 344 18.68 22.26 16.51
CA GLN A 344 17.26 22.31 16.81
C GLN A 344 17.02 21.54 18.11
N GLU A 345 16.15 22.03 18.99
CA GLU A 345 15.87 21.35 20.26
C GLU A 345 15.23 19.98 19.96
N THR A 346 15.83 18.91 20.51
CA THR A 346 15.25 17.57 20.46
C THR A 346 14.23 17.44 21.58
N HIS A 347 13.00 17.12 21.23
CA HIS A 347 11.90 16.92 22.16
C HIS A 347 11.60 15.44 22.34
N LYS A 348 11.13 15.09 23.53
CA LYS A 348 10.70 13.73 23.90
C LYS A 348 9.20 13.69 24.12
N LEU A 349 8.49 12.92 23.31
CA LEU A 349 7.05 12.65 23.46
C LEU A 349 6.85 11.25 24.02
N ASP A 350 6.33 11.15 25.24
CA ASP A 350 5.91 9.89 25.84
C ASP A 350 4.38 9.76 25.78
N LEU A 351 3.90 8.67 25.20
CA LEU A 351 2.48 8.33 25.11
C LEU A 351 2.21 7.05 25.91
N SER A 352 1.27 7.09 26.84
CA SER A 352 0.82 5.90 27.58
C SER A 352 -0.68 5.70 27.41
N PHE A 353 -1.05 4.55 26.83
CA PHE A 353 -2.41 4.31 26.36
C PHE A 353 -3.17 3.41 27.33
N ALA A 354 -4.27 3.94 27.89
CA ALA A 354 -5.16 3.18 28.77
C ALA A 354 -6.10 2.24 28.00
N THR A 355 -6.18 2.35 26.66
CA THR A 355 -7.01 1.50 25.79
C THR A 355 -6.28 1.17 24.49
N THR A 356 -6.71 0.12 23.80
CA THR A 356 -6.23 -0.17 22.44
C THR A 356 -6.80 0.87 21.49
N CYS A 357 -5.93 1.62 20.81
CA CYS A 357 -6.34 2.73 19.95
C CYS A 357 -5.35 2.96 18.82
N GLU A 358 -5.79 3.73 17.82
CA GLU A 358 -4.88 4.36 16.87
C GLU A 358 -4.44 5.73 17.44
N TYR A 359 -3.23 6.14 17.09
CA TYR A 359 -2.71 7.46 17.41
C TYR A 359 -1.90 7.99 16.23
N GLY A 360 -1.74 9.31 16.19
CA GLY A 360 -0.80 9.91 15.26
C GLY A 360 -0.42 11.34 15.64
N PHE A 361 0.73 11.77 15.17
CA PHE A 361 1.20 13.13 15.39
C PHE A 361 1.97 13.69 14.21
N VAL A 362 2.06 15.01 14.16
CA VAL A 362 2.79 15.77 13.16
C VAL A 362 3.92 16.52 13.84
N ALA A 363 5.16 16.26 13.43
CA ALA A 363 6.36 16.98 13.85
C ALA A 363 6.95 17.75 12.66
N GLU A 364 7.60 18.87 12.91
CA GLU A 364 8.19 19.69 11.82
C GLU A 364 9.52 19.18 11.29
N ASP A 365 10.17 18.26 11.99
CA ASP A 365 11.50 17.78 11.65
C ASP A 365 11.71 16.35 12.18
N GLU A 366 12.89 15.78 11.92
CA GLU A 366 13.22 14.35 12.01
C GLU A 366 12.68 13.66 13.28
N VAL A 367 12.02 12.50 13.08
CA VAL A 367 11.51 11.66 14.16
C VAL A 367 12.29 10.35 14.22
N SER A 368 12.90 10.05 15.38
CA SER A 368 13.45 8.71 15.67
C SER A 368 12.46 7.89 16.50
N ILE A 369 12.33 6.60 16.15
CA ILE A 369 11.19 5.76 16.51
C ILE A 369 11.61 4.56 17.37
N SER A 370 10.76 4.18 18.33
CA SER A 370 10.79 2.87 18.99
C SER A 370 9.40 2.45 19.51
N PRO A 371 8.95 1.20 19.28
CA PRO A 371 8.66 0.54 18.01
C PRO A 371 7.15 0.65 17.64
N ALA A 372 6.72 0.19 16.46
CA ALA A 372 5.32 0.06 16.03
C ALA A 372 4.57 1.33 15.54
N SER A 373 5.27 2.31 14.96
CA SER A 373 4.66 3.38 14.16
C SER A 373 5.16 3.40 12.72
N SER A 374 4.30 3.78 11.79
CA SER A 374 4.66 4.19 10.43
C SER A 374 4.96 5.69 10.40
N THR A 375 5.96 6.09 9.62
CA THR A 375 6.31 7.50 9.43
C THR A 375 6.34 7.89 7.97
N VAL A 376 5.90 9.10 7.67
CA VAL A 376 6.00 9.72 6.34
C VAL A 376 6.62 11.10 6.51
N GLU A 377 7.70 11.38 5.79
CA GLU A 377 8.32 12.69 5.69
C GLU A 377 7.84 13.38 4.41
N GLU A 378 7.36 14.61 4.52
CA GLU A 378 7.05 15.50 3.38
C GLU A 378 8.28 16.33 2.97
N ASP A 379 8.28 16.83 1.73
CA ASP A 379 9.39 17.63 1.17
C ASP A 379 9.62 18.97 1.90
N ASP A 380 8.69 19.40 2.77
CA ASP A 380 8.79 20.60 3.59
C ASP A 380 9.42 20.36 4.98
N GLY A 381 9.86 19.13 5.25
CA GLY A 381 10.42 18.70 6.53
C GLY A 381 9.38 18.12 7.50
N THR A 382 8.08 18.20 7.19
CA THR A 382 7.03 17.72 8.10
C THR A 382 6.99 16.19 8.17
N TRP A 383 7.02 15.65 9.37
CA TRP A 383 6.88 14.24 9.66
C TRP A 383 5.50 13.90 10.19
N TYR A 384 4.87 12.90 9.58
CA TYR A 384 3.62 12.30 10.02
C TYR A 384 3.90 10.94 10.62
N VAL A 385 3.51 10.75 11.87
CA VAL A 385 3.69 9.50 12.59
C VAL A 385 2.32 8.92 12.88
N TYR A 386 2.12 7.64 12.56
CA TYR A 386 0.87 6.92 12.82
C TYR A 386 1.18 5.57 13.42
N GLY A 387 0.45 5.14 14.43
CA GLY A 387 0.61 3.80 14.97
C GLY A 387 -0.64 3.32 15.69
N ARG A 388 -0.57 2.06 16.10
CA ARG A 388 -1.63 1.42 16.88
C ARG A 388 -1.08 0.96 18.22
N ALA A 389 -1.66 1.49 19.28
CA ALA A 389 -1.36 1.12 20.66
C ALA A 389 -2.25 -0.04 21.11
N GLN A 390 -1.70 -0.97 21.88
CA GLN A 390 -2.49 -1.95 22.63
C GLN A 390 -2.81 -1.41 24.04
N HIS A 391 -3.81 -1.96 24.71
CA HIS A 391 -4.14 -1.60 26.09
C HIS A 391 -2.92 -1.73 27.02
N GLY A 392 -2.57 -0.65 27.73
CA GLY A 392 -1.44 -0.60 28.64
C GLY A 392 -0.08 -0.45 27.95
N TRP A 393 -0.08 -0.17 26.64
CA TRP A 393 1.14 0.07 25.87
C TRP A 393 1.66 1.50 26.09
N SER A 394 2.98 1.66 26.02
CA SER A 394 3.65 2.96 26.07
C SER A 394 4.62 3.08 24.91
N ALA A 395 4.70 4.28 24.33
CA ALA A 395 5.64 4.60 23.26
C ALA A 395 6.40 5.88 23.57
N THR A 396 7.63 5.95 23.11
CA THR A 396 8.49 7.13 23.23
C THR A 396 8.97 7.52 21.85
N TYR A 397 8.76 8.78 21.48
CA TYR A 397 9.26 9.38 20.25
C TYR A 397 10.25 10.48 20.59
N MET A 398 11.33 10.54 19.83
CA MET A 398 12.19 11.72 19.83
C MET A 398 11.97 12.44 18.50
N PHE A 399 11.68 13.73 18.55
CA PHE A 399 11.50 14.53 17.34
C PHE A 399 12.26 15.85 17.46
N MET A 400 12.65 16.42 16.33
CA MET A 400 13.20 17.77 16.27
C MET A 400 12.10 18.77 15.85
N GLY A 401 12.19 20.01 16.33
CA GLY A 401 11.24 21.08 15.98
C GLY A 401 9.92 21.04 16.77
N GLU A 402 8.82 21.53 16.19
CA GLU A 402 7.55 21.73 16.90
C GLU A 402 6.58 20.54 16.72
N LEU A 403 5.90 20.13 17.80
CA LEU A 403 4.76 19.21 17.73
C LEU A 403 3.52 19.98 17.25
N ARG A 404 3.20 19.87 15.96
CA ARG A 404 2.14 20.65 15.31
C ARG A 404 0.74 20.11 15.58
N ARG A 405 0.61 18.80 15.74
CA ARG A 405 -0.67 18.13 15.97
C ARG A 405 -0.44 16.80 16.67
N LEU A 406 -1.29 16.49 17.64
CA LEU A 406 -1.33 15.18 18.30
C LEU A 406 -2.78 14.68 18.30
N HIS A 407 -2.98 13.47 17.82
CA HIS A 407 -4.26 12.77 17.85
C HIS A 407 -4.11 11.50 18.68
N VAL A 408 -4.65 11.54 19.88
CA VAL A 408 -4.69 10.43 20.84
C VAL A 408 -6.06 10.41 21.54
N PRO A 409 -6.54 9.27 22.05
CA PRO A 409 -7.73 9.22 22.89
C PRO A 409 -7.63 10.08 24.16
N ASP A 410 -8.77 10.53 24.67
CA ASP A 410 -8.89 11.37 25.89
C ASP A 410 -8.30 10.72 27.16
N ASP A 411 -8.17 9.40 27.19
CA ASP A 411 -7.61 8.61 28.29
C ASP A 411 -6.10 8.30 28.11
N THR A 412 -5.45 8.90 27.11
CA THR A 412 -4.00 8.80 26.88
C THR A 412 -3.26 9.77 27.77
N GLU A 413 -2.29 9.27 28.53
CA GLU A 413 -1.33 10.14 29.20
C GLU A 413 -0.25 10.56 28.20
N VAL A 414 -0.08 11.87 28.05
CA VAL A 414 0.88 12.48 27.13
C VAL A 414 1.85 13.32 27.94
N LEU A 415 3.15 13.03 27.82
CA LEU A 415 4.21 13.87 28.37
C LEU A 415 5.05 14.43 27.22
N LEU A 416 5.24 15.75 27.22
CA LEU A 416 6.22 16.41 26.36
C LEU A 416 7.37 16.90 27.25
N ASP A 417 8.58 16.41 26.98
CA ASP A 417 9.78 16.67 27.77
C ASP A 417 9.63 16.38 29.28
N GLY A 418 8.82 15.37 29.60
CA GLY A 418 8.55 14.93 30.97
C GLY A 418 7.46 15.71 31.71
N GLU A 419 6.84 16.70 31.06
CA GLU A 419 5.73 17.48 31.62
C GLU A 419 4.40 17.08 30.96
N PRO A 420 3.28 17.03 31.71
CA PRO A 420 1.96 16.75 31.12
C PRO A 420 1.61 17.71 29.99
N TYR A 421 1.27 17.16 28.83
CA TYR A 421 0.92 17.90 27.63
C TYR A 421 -0.55 17.65 27.29
N GLU A 422 -1.38 18.70 27.32
CA GLU A 422 -2.75 18.61 26.80
C GLU A 422 -2.72 19.01 25.30
N PRO A 423 -3.11 18.09 24.39
CA PRO A 423 -3.03 18.31 22.95
C PRO A 423 -3.97 19.38 22.38
#